data_AF-A0A962HYI8-F1
#
_entry.id   AF-A0A962HYI8-F1
#
_cell.length_a   1.000
_cell.length_b   1.000
_cell.length_c   1.000
_cell.angle_alpha   90.00
_cell.angle_beta   90.00
_cell.angle_gamma   90.00
#
_symmetry.space_group_name_H-M   'P 1'
#
loop_
_entity.id
_entity.type
_entity.pdbx_description
1 polymer ?
#
loop_
_entity_poly.entity_id
_entity_poly.type
_entity_poly.pdbx_seq_one_letter_code
_entity_poly.pdbx_strand_id
1 'polypeptide(L)'
;MADKPGLLGYLGAAFSWRWNLLALGAGIATAVISGTPEILLPVVGAAELLYLTGLISIPKFRQAIDMRHAASRRKESTQPAKVDARDQVDQLLNQLAPGLRKRFLEVRERCLTMGRIARGLSGGQSSADDLRTPGLDKLLWVFLRLLYAHQGLTRFLHETDDKAMQAQIEQLEKRLQKLGEGPDDDRLRKSLTGALATATLRLDNLRKAQGNAEYIEIELDRIEAKILALSEMSVNNQSPDFITSQVDAVAAGMAETESAIKELNYITGLGETLEEAPSILSRELA
;
A
#
# COMPACT_ATOMS: atom_id res chain seq x y z
N MET A 1 13.47 11.70 -28.67
CA MET A 1 12.38 12.48 -29.33
C MET A 1 11.08 11.75 -29.04
N ALA A 2 10.11 12.41 -28.40
CA ALA A 2 8.85 11.78 -28.00
C ALA A 2 8.01 11.45 -29.24
N ASP A 3 7.68 10.16 -29.40
CA ASP A 3 6.80 9.66 -30.45
C ASP A 3 5.37 10.18 -30.19
N LYS A 4 4.82 10.99 -31.09
CA LYS A 4 3.51 11.64 -30.90
C LYS A 4 2.41 10.66 -31.30
N PRO A 5 1.25 10.65 -30.63
CA PRO A 5 0.15 9.81 -31.08
C PRO A 5 -0.22 10.16 -32.53
N GLY A 6 -0.50 9.13 -33.34
CA GLY A 6 -0.96 9.33 -34.71
C GLY A 6 -2.29 10.08 -34.77
N LEU A 7 -2.67 10.60 -35.94
CA LEU A 7 -3.90 11.37 -36.15
C LEU A 7 -5.17 10.63 -35.64
N LEU A 8 -5.20 9.31 -35.82
CA LEU A 8 -6.27 8.42 -35.31
C LEU A 8 -6.35 8.39 -33.77
N GLY A 9 -5.23 8.55 -33.06
CA GLY A 9 -5.20 8.61 -31.60
C GLY A 9 -5.86 9.87 -31.05
N TYR A 10 -5.63 11.01 -31.70
CA TYR A 10 -6.32 12.27 -31.34
C TYR A 10 -7.82 12.21 -31.63
N LEU A 11 -8.22 11.59 -32.75
CA LEU A 11 -9.63 11.37 -33.11
C LEU A 11 -10.36 10.51 -32.09
N GLY A 12 -9.79 9.37 -31.69
CA GLY A 12 -10.40 8.48 -30.68
C GLY A 12 -10.52 9.16 -29.30
N ALA A 13 -9.51 9.93 -28.91
CA ALA A 13 -9.54 10.70 -27.65
C ALA A 13 -10.59 11.82 -27.66
N ALA A 14 -10.78 12.50 -28.80
CA ALA A 14 -11.81 13.52 -28.98
C ALA A 14 -13.23 12.92 -28.97
N PHE A 15 -13.43 11.80 -29.66
CA PHE A 15 -14.71 11.11 -29.73
C PHE A 15 -15.17 10.56 -28.37
N SER A 16 -14.26 9.97 -27.60
CA SER A 16 -14.54 9.38 -26.28
C SER A 16 -14.76 10.40 -25.15
N TRP A 17 -14.70 11.71 -25.44
CA TRP A 17 -14.92 12.72 -24.43
C TRP A 17 -16.40 12.73 -24.00
N ARG A 18 -16.65 12.67 -22.69
CA ARG A 18 -17.99 12.53 -22.09
C ARG A 18 -19.04 13.50 -22.65
N TRP A 19 -18.66 14.76 -22.90
CA TRP A 19 -19.57 15.77 -23.44
C TRP A 19 -19.93 15.54 -24.91
N ASN A 20 -19.01 14.96 -25.67
CA ASN A 20 -19.22 14.67 -27.08
C ASN A 20 -20.14 13.45 -27.26
N LEU A 21 -19.93 12.40 -26.47
CA LEU A 21 -20.84 11.25 -26.41
C LEU A 21 -22.26 11.65 -25.96
N LEU A 22 -22.39 12.59 -25.03
CA LEU A 22 -23.68 13.12 -24.60
C LEU A 22 -24.36 13.96 -25.71
N ALA A 23 -23.60 14.81 -26.42
CA ALA A 23 -24.14 15.61 -27.52
C ALA A 23 -24.58 14.73 -28.71
N LEU A 24 -23.77 13.74 -29.07
CA LEU A 24 -24.10 12.77 -30.11
C LEU A 24 -25.32 11.93 -29.71
N GLY A 25 -25.36 11.43 -28.47
CA GLY A 25 -26.50 10.68 -27.93
C GLY A 25 -27.79 11.51 -27.91
N ALA A 26 -27.70 12.79 -27.53
CA ALA A 26 -28.81 13.72 -27.59
C ALA A 26 -29.27 13.97 -29.03
N GLY A 27 -28.36 14.18 -29.98
CA GLY A 27 -28.68 14.38 -31.40
C GLY A 27 -29.37 13.16 -32.03
N ILE A 28 -28.91 11.95 -31.71
CA ILE A 28 -29.54 10.70 -32.14
C ILE A 28 -30.94 10.56 -31.51
N ALA A 29 -31.09 10.82 -30.21
CA ALA A 29 -32.38 10.77 -29.54
C ALA A 29 -33.37 11.78 -30.14
N THR A 30 -32.93 13.01 -30.42
CA THR A 30 -33.76 14.03 -31.08
C THR A 30 -34.16 13.61 -32.49
N ALA A 31 -33.27 13.00 -33.27
CA ALA A 31 -33.58 12.50 -34.61
C ALA A 31 -34.66 11.41 -34.60
N VAL A 32 -34.61 10.51 -33.61
CA VAL A 32 -35.60 9.43 -33.43
C VAL A 32 -36.94 9.99 -32.95
N ILE A 33 -36.94 10.90 -31.98
CA ILE A 33 -38.17 11.50 -31.43
C ILE A 33 -38.87 12.41 -32.44
N SER A 34 -38.11 13.07 -33.32
CA SER A 34 -38.65 14.00 -34.32
C SER A 34 -39.34 13.31 -35.51
N GLY A 35 -39.31 11.97 -35.61
CA GLY A 35 -39.98 11.22 -36.68
C GLY A 35 -39.36 11.34 -38.07
N THR A 36 -38.21 12.00 -38.21
CA THR A 36 -37.47 12.17 -39.49
C THR A 36 -35.99 11.76 -39.36
N PRO A 37 -35.70 10.51 -38.92
CA PRO A 37 -34.34 10.06 -38.67
C PRO A 37 -33.48 10.03 -39.94
N GLU A 38 -34.08 9.82 -41.11
CA GLU A 38 -33.38 9.70 -42.39
C GLU A 38 -32.65 11.00 -42.81
N ILE A 39 -33.12 12.16 -42.35
CA ILE A 39 -32.54 13.47 -42.68
C ILE A 39 -31.68 13.97 -41.51
N LEU A 40 -32.14 13.80 -40.27
CA LEU A 40 -31.45 14.32 -39.10
C LEU A 40 -30.18 13.54 -38.74
N LEU A 41 -30.16 12.22 -38.90
CA LEU A 41 -28.97 11.42 -38.56
C LEU A 41 -27.75 11.76 -39.43
N PRO A 42 -27.85 11.89 -40.77
CA PRO A 42 -26.72 12.35 -41.60
C PRO A 42 -26.23 13.75 -41.23
N VAL A 43 -27.14 14.66 -40.87
CA VAL A 43 -26.79 16.03 -40.47
C VAL A 43 -26.05 16.06 -39.14
N VAL A 44 -26.52 15.29 -38.15
CA VAL A 44 -25.83 15.14 -36.85
C VAL A 44 -24.45 14.50 -37.05
N GLY A 45 -24.34 13.46 -37.87
CA GLY A 45 -23.05 12.84 -38.20
C GLY A 45 -22.09 13.79 -38.91
N ALA A 46 -22.57 14.61 -39.85
CA ALA A 46 -21.76 15.60 -40.54
C ALA A 46 -21.30 16.73 -39.61
N ALA A 47 -22.18 17.21 -38.73
CA ALA A 47 -21.87 18.23 -37.73
C ALA A 47 -20.82 17.73 -36.73
N GLU A 48 -20.94 16.48 -36.30
CA GLU A 48 -19.98 15.81 -35.42
C GLU A 48 -18.60 15.69 -36.08
N LEU A 49 -18.54 15.28 -37.35
CA LEU A 49 -17.28 15.18 -38.10
C LEU A 49 -16.61 16.55 -38.28
N LEU A 50 -17.38 17.60 -38.58
CA LEU A 50 -16.86 18.97 -38.67
C LEU A 50 -16.33 19.46 -37.32
N TYR A 51 -17.06 19.18 -36.24
CA TYR A 51 -16.66 19.54 -34.88
C TYR A 51 -15.36 18.85 -34.46
N LEU A 52 -15.26 17.54 -34.66
CA LEU A 52 -14.07 16.74 -34.35
C LEU A 52 -12.85 17.21 -35.14
N THR A 53 -13.03 17.51 -36.43
CA THR A 53 -11.95 18.03 -37.29
C THR A 53 -11.47 19.40 -36.81
N GLY A 54 -12.38 20.27 -36.39
CA GLY A 54 -12.06 21.56 -35.79
C GLY A 54 -11.32 21.43 -34.46
N LEU A 55 -11.77 20.54 -33.58
CA LEU A 55 -11.20 20.31 -32.26
C LEU A 55 -9.74 19.83 -32.33
N ILE A 56 -9.43 18.97 -33.32
CA ILE A 56 -8.08 18.48 -33.57
C ILE A 56 -7.16 19.61 -34.05
N SER A 57 -7.67 20.67 -34.68
CA SER A 57 -6.85 21.81 -35.13
C SER A 57 -6.36 22.70 -33.97
N ILE A 58 -6.96 22.58 -32.78
CA ILE A 58 -6.65 23.44 -31.63
C ILE A 58 -5.36 22.99 -30.92
N PRO A 59 -4.33 23.86 -30.79
CA PRO A 59 -3.03 23.48 -30.24
C PRO A 59 -3.09 23.08 -28.75
N LYS A 60 -4.00 23.71 -27.98
CA LYS A 60 -4.21 23.39 -26.55
C LYS A 60 -4.76 21.97 -26.35
N PHE A 61 -5.63 21.50 -27.25
CA PHE A 61 -6.19 20.15 -27.18
C PHE A 61 -5.12 19.10 -27.43
N ARG A 62 -4.28 19.29 -28.47
CA ARG A 62 -3.14 18.40 -28.75
C ARG A 62 -2.16 18.35 -27.58
N GLN A 63 -1.81 19.49 -26.99
CA GLN A 63 -0.92 19.54 -25.81
C GLN A 63 -1.50 18.79 -24.60
N ALA A 64 -2.80 18.92 -24.33
CA ALA A 64 -3.45 18.20 -23.23
C ALA A 64 -3.44 16.67 -23.45
N ILE A 65 -3.68 16.23 -24.68
CA ILE A 65 -3.63 14.81 -25.06
C ILE A 65 -2.19 14.30 -25.07
N ASP A 66 -1.22 15.08 -25.52
CA ASP A 66 0.21 14.74 -25.50
C ASP A 66 0.72 14.59 -24.07
N MET A 67 0.32 15.49 -23.15
CA MET A 67 0.63 15.36 -21.72
C MET A 67 -0.02 14.12 -21.12
N ARG A 68 -1.26 13.82 -21.50
CA ARG A 68 -1.97 12.61 -21.04
C ARG A 68 -1.33 11.33 -21.58
N HIS A 69 -0.93 11.29 -22.84
CA HIS A 69 -0.20 10.16 -23.41
C HIS A 69 1.21 10.04 -22.86
N ALA A 70 1.91 11.15 -22.59
CA ALA A 70 3.20 11.11 -21.91
C ALA A 70 3.07 10.63 -20.45
N ALA A 71 1.98 10.98 -19.76
CA ALA A 71 1.68 10.49 -18.43
C ALA A 71 1.27 9.00 -18.42
N SER A 72 0.44 8.56 -19.38
CA SER A 72 0.09 7.15 -19.56
C SER A 72 1.29 6.31 -19.97
N ARG A 73 2.17 6.83 -20.84
CA ARG A 73 3.43 6.15 -21.17
C ARG A 73 4.39 6.19 -20.00
N ARG A 74 4.44 7.25 -19.18
CA ARG A 74 5.19 7.20 -17.92
C ARG A 74 4.59 6.15 -16.96
N LYS A 75 3.32 5.74 -17.07
CA LYS A 75 2.76 4.59 -16.33
C LYS A 75 3.05 3.23 -17.00
N GLU A 76 3.34 3.21 -18.30
CA GLU A 76 3.56 2.00 -19.10
C GLU A 76 5.06 1.68 -19.29
N SER A 77 5.90 2.71 -19.41
CA SER A 77 7.37 2.71 -19.40
C SER A 77 7.95 2.84 -17.99
N THR A 78 7.15 3.30 -17.03
CA THR A 78 7.30 2.93 -15.61
C THR A 78 6.29 1.83 -15.30
N GLN A 79 6.30 0.76 -16.09
CA GLN A 79 6.45 -0.52 -15.41
C GLN A 79 7.72 -0.34 -14.57
N PRO A 80 7.66 -0.26 -13.23
CA PRO A 80 8.83 -0.71 -12.50
C PRO A 80 9.16 -2.06 -13.15
N ALA A 81 10.44 -2.35 -13.41
CA ALA A 81 10.82 -3.76 -13.47
C ALA A 81 10.00 -4.40 -12.34
N LYS A 82 9.18 -5.41 -12.65
CA LYS A 82 8.67 -6.26 -11.58
C LYS A 82 9.96 -6.71 -10.91
N VAL A 83 10.39 -6.01 -9.86
CA VAL A 83 11.20 -6.58 -8.81
C VAL A 83 10.26 -7.69 -8.43
N ASP A 84 10.55 -8.87 -8.98
CA ASP A 84 9.62 -9.98 -8.86
C ASP A 84 9.30 -10.04 -7.36
N ALA A 85 8.05 -10.20 -6.96
CA ALA A 85 7.70 -10.16 -5.53
C ALA A 85 8.58 -11.15 -4.70
N ARG A 86 9.15 -12.12 -5.42
CA ARG A 86 10.37 -12.89 -5.17
C ARG A 86 11.59 -12.12 -4.63
N ASP A 87 12.17 -11.25 -5.43
CA ASP A 87 13.35 -10.44 -5.09
C ASP A 87 13.07 -9.55 -3.88
N GLN A 88 11.82 -9.13 -3.68
CA GLN A 88 11.42 -8.32 -2.53
C GLN A 88 11.50 -9.11 -1.22
N VAL A 89 11.01 -10.36 -1.19
CA VAL A 89 11.14 -11.23 0.00
C VAL A 89 12.60 -11.49 0.32
N ASP A 90 13.39 -11.85 -0.69
CA ASP A 90 14.81 -12.16 -0.51
C ASP A 90 15.59 -10.91 -0.06
N GLN A 91 15.26 -9.74 -0.60
CA GLN A 91 15.82 -8.46 -0.18
C GLN A 91 15.45 -8.12 1.27
N LEU A 92 14.18 -8.26 1.66
CA LEU A 92 13.73 -8.00 3.04
C LEU A 92 14.39 -8.97 4.03
N LEU A 93 14.49 -10.25 3.70
CA LEU A 93 15.15 -11.25 4.54
C LEU A 93 16.64 -10.98 4.72
N ASN A 94 17.30 -10.45 3.69
CA ASN A 94 18.71 -10.07 3.76
C ASN A 94 18.96 -8.77 4.54
N GLN A 95 17.96 -7.89 4.63
CA GLN A 95 18.01 -6.68 5.45
C GLN A 95 17.64 -6.93 6.92
N LEU A 96 17.02 -8.07 7.23
CA LEU A 96 16.65 -8.45 8.58
C LEU A 96 17.89 -8.83 9.42
N ALA A 97 17.85 -8.43 10.69
CA ALA A 97 18.83 -8.85 11.68
C ALA A 97 18.83 -10.40 11.81
N PRO A 98 19.99 -11.02 12.11
CA PRO A 98 20.13 -12.47 12.08
C PRO A 98 19.15 -13.21 13.02
N GLY A 99 18.84 -12.63 14.18
CA GLY A 99 17.85 -13.19 15.11
C GLY A 99 16.43 -13.19 14.53
N LEU A 100 16.01 -12.08 13.91
CA LEU A 100 14.68 -11.96 13.30
C LEU A 100 14.54 -12.84 12.05
N ARG A 101 15.62 -12.96 11.25
CA ARG A 101 15.66 -13.88 10.11
C ARG A 101 15.49 -15.33 10.57
N LYS A 102 16.19 -15.74 11.63
CA LYS A 102 16.04 -17.09 12.20
C LYS A 102 14.60 -17.35 12.65
N ARG A 103 14.01 -16.37 13.36
CA ARG A 103 12.62 -16.41 13.84
C ARG A 103 11.62 -16.62 12.69
N PHE A 104 11.77 -15.88 11.59
CA PHE A 104 10.99 -16.09 10.36
C PHE A 104 11.13 -17.51 9.79
N LEU A 105 12.36 -18.01 9.66
CA LEU A 105 12.63 -19.32 9.07
C LEU A 105 12.02 -20.46 9.91
N GLU A 106 12.05 -20.35 11.24
CA GLU A 106 11.41 -21.33 12.13
C GLU A 106 9.89 -21.39 11.93
N VAL A 107 9.24 -20.23 11.78
CA VAL A 107 7.79 -20.16 11.50
C VAL A 107 7.48 -20.78 10.14
N ARG A 108 8.26 -20.44 9.11
CA ARG A 108 8.10 -21.02 7.76
C ARG A 108 8.23 -22.54 7.76
N GLU A 109 9.23 -23.09 8.44
CA GLU A 109 9.41 -24.55 8.57
C GLU A 109 8.22 -25.24 9.25
N ARG A 110 7.64 -24.61 10.28
CA ARG A 110 6.42 -25.12 10.94
C ARG A 110 5.23 -25.15 9.98
N CYS A 111 5.02 -24.08 9.22
CA CYS A 111 3.96 -24.03 8.19
C CYS A 111 4.15 -25.11 7.11
N LEU A 112 5.40 -25.34 6.64
CA LEU A 112 5.71 -26.38 5.66
C LEU A 112 5.48 -27.80 6.20
N THR A 113 5.81 -28.02 7.47
CA THR A 113 5.60 -29.30 8.15
C THR A 113 4.09 -29.58 8.30
N MET A 114 3.31 -28.58 8.68
CA MET A 114 1.85 -28.68 8.75
C MET A 114 1.24 -29.03 7.38
N GLY A 115 1.68 -28.36 6.31
CA GLY A 115 1.23 -28.67 4.94
C GLY A 115 1.55 -30.10 4.50
N ARG A 116 2.75 -30.61 4.83
CA ARG A 116 3.13 -32.00 4.54
C ARG A 116 2.26 -33.03 5.29
N ILE A 117 1.99 -32.81 6.57
CA ILE A 117 1.16 -33.70 7.39
C ILE A 117 -0.28 -33.73 6.86
N ALA A 118 -0.86 -32.57 6.56
CA ALA A 118 -2.20 -32.48 6.01
C ALA A 118 -2.35 -33.21 4.66
N ARG A 119 -1.34 -33.13 3.77
CA ARG A 119 -1.31 -33.87 2.51
C ARG A 119 -1.25 -35.38 2.70
N GLY A 120 -0.44 -35.87 3.64
CA GLY A 120 -0.31 -37.29 3.95
C GLY A 120 -1.61 -37.92 4.47
N LEU A 121 -2.40 -37.15 5.22
CA LEU A 121 -3.68 -37.61 5.79
C LEU A 121 -4.85 -37.53 4.79
N SER A 122 -4.82 -36.57 3.85
CA SER A 122 -5.94 -36.31 2.91
C SER A 122 -5.94 -37.20 1.65
N GLY A 123 -5.07 -38.20 1.57
CA GLY A 123 -5.08 -39.20 0.50
C GLY A 123 -4.89 -38.65 -0.92
N GLY A 124 -4.27 -37.48 -1.10
CA GLY A 124 -3.99 -36.89 -2.41
C GLY A 124 -5.12 -36.12 -3.09
N GLN A 125 -6.20 -35.75 -2.37
CA GLN A 125 -7.24 -34.86 -2.90
C GLN A 125 -6.72 -33.41 -3.01
N SER A 126 -6.29 -33.00 -4.22
CA SER A 126 -5.58 -31.74 -4.49
C SER A 126 -6.37 -30.44 -4.25
N SER A 127 -7.71 -30.48 -4.24
CA SER A 127 -8.53 -29.26 -4.21
C SER A 127 -8.52 -28.51 -2.86
N ALA A 128 -8.24 -29.18 -1.74
CA ALA A 128 -8.12 -28.53 -0.43
C ALA A 128 -6.71 -27.91 -0.21
N ASP A 129 -5.71 -28.36 -0.97
CA ASP A 129 -4.31 -27.93 -0.85
C ASP A 129 -4.08 -26.57 -1.54
N ASP A 130 -4.72 -26.36 -2.70
CA ASP A 130 -4.68 -25.10 -3.46
C ASP A 130 -5.34 -23.91 -2.72
N LEU A 131 -6.27 -24.18 -1.81
CA LEU A 131 -6.96 -23.15 -1.01
C LEU A 131 -6.22 -22.78 0.29
N ARG A 132 -5.40 -23.69 0.83
CA ARG A 132 -4.66 -23.48 2.10
C ARG A 132 -3.35 -22.74 1.91
N THR A 133 -2.66 -23.01 0.80
CA THR A 133 -1.37 -22.41 0.47
C THR A 133 -1.42 -20.88 0.40
N PRO A 134 -2.44 -20.25 -0.22
CA PRO A 134 -2.57 -18.78 -0.25
C PRO A 134 -2.73 -18.13 1.12
N GLY A 135 -3.47 -18.77 2.05
CA GLY A 135 -3.67 -18.26 3.40
C GLY A 135 -2.39 -18.27 4.24
N LEU A 136 -1.60 -19.34 4.11
CA LEU A 136 -0.31 -19.44 4.79
C LEU A 136 0.76 -18.53 4.16
N ASP A 137 0.76 -18.37 2.84
CA ASP A 137 1.63 -17.41 2.15
C ASP A 137 1.35 -15.97 2.62
N LYS A 138 0.07 -15.60 2.70
CA LYS A 138 -0.36 -14.31 3.25
C LYS A 138 0.07 -14.13 4.70
N LEU A 139 -0.08 -15.17 5.53
CA LEU A 139 0.35 -15.15 6.93
C LEU A 139 1.86 -14.91 7.06
N LEU A 140 2.67 -15.64 6.29
CA LEU A 140 4.12 -15.49 6.32
C LEU A 140 4.55 -14.11 5.81
N TRP A 141 3.87 -13.60 4.78
CA TRP A 141 4.14 -12.28 4.25
C TRP A 141 3.92 -11.18 5.30
N VAL A 142 2.79 -11.21 5.99
CA VAL A 142 2.51 -10.20 7.00
C VAL A 142 3.39 -10.39 8.23
N PHE A 143 3.73 -11.63 8.61
CA PHE A 143 4.71 -11.89 9.67
C PHE A 143 6.08 -11.30 9.33
N LEU A 144 6.56 -11.46 8.09
CA LEU A 144 7.80 -10.83 7.62
C LEU A 144 7.76 -9.30 7.72
N ARG A 145 6.62 -8.69 7.34
CA ARG A 145 6.43 -7.25 7.43
C ARG A 145 6.41 -6.76 8.88
N LEU A 146 5.81 -7.51 9.79
CA LEU A 146 5.84 -7.22 11.23
C LEU A 146 7.26 -7.27 11.78
N LEU A 147 8.07 -8.24 11.39
CA LEU A 147 9.48 -8.31 11.78
C LEU A 147 10.29 -7.11 11.28
N TYR A 148 10.05 -6.69 10.03
CA TYR A 148 10.72 -5.54 9.45
C TYR A 148 10.30 -4.24 10.15
N ALA A 149 9.00 -4.06 10.41
CA ALA A 149 8.47 -2.93 11.16
C ALA A 149 9.05 -2.89 12.59
N HIS A 150 9.08 -4.03 13.28
CA HIS A 150 9.69 -4.15 14.60
C HIS A 150 11.16 -3.71 14.58
N GLN A 151 11.97 -4.22 13.64
CA GLN A 151 13.37 -3.80 13.49
C GLN A 151 13.52 -2.29 13.26
N GLY A 152 12.70 -1.72 12.38
CA GLY A 152 12.69 -0.28 12.10
C GLY A 152 12.37 0.55 13.34
N LEU A 153 11.36 0.12 14.12
CA LEU A 153 10.98 0.77 15.37
C LEU A 153 12.06 0.64 16.44
N THR A 154 12.60 -0.55 16.68
CA THR A 154 13.69 -0.74 17.65
C THR A 154 14.89 0.14 17.31
N ARG A 155 15.25 0.23 16.02
CA ARG A 155 16.34 1.10 15.57
C ARG A 155 16.03 2.58 15.84
N PHE A 156 14.84 3.04 15.45
CA PHE A 156 14.41 4.42 15.70
C PHE A 156 14.43 4.76 17.20
N LEU A 157 13.93 3.86 18.04
CA LEU A 157 13.92 4.03 19.50
C LEU A 157 15.33 4.02 20.10
N HIS A 158 16.25 3.25 19.53
CA HIS A 158 17.65 3.22 19.99
C HIS A 158 18.43 4.49 19.63
N GLU A 159 18.15 5.06 18.46
CA GLU A 159 18.78 6.30 17.99
C GLU A 159 18.18 7.56 18.66
N THR A 160 17.09 7.41 19.43
CA THR A 160 16.31 8.54 19.97
C THR A 160 16.25 8.56 21.49
N ASP A 161 16.70 9.66 22.10
CA ASP A 161 16.68 9.85 23.57
C ASP A 161 15.43 10.61 24.04
N ASP A 162 14.53 9.89 24.73
CA ASP A 162 13.32 10.44 25.36
C ASP A 162 13.63 11.52 26.41
N LYS A 163 14.63 11.29 27.26
CA LYS A 163 14.96 12.20 28.37
C LYS A 163 15.51 13.52 27.85
N ALA A 164 16.35 13.47 26.82
CA ALA A 164 16.88 14.66 26.18
C ALA A 164 15.76 15.52 25.55
N MET A 165 14.77 14.89 24.90
CA MET A 165 13.63 15.62 24.33
C MET A 165 12.72 16.23 25.39
N GLN A 166 12.44 15.52 26.48
CA GLN A 166 11.67 16.07 27.60
C GLN A 166 12.37 17.28 28.23
N ALA A 167 13.69 17.17 28.48
CA ALA A 167 14.48 18.28 28.98
C ALA A 167 14.49 19.50 28.01
N GLN A 168 14.53 19.25 26.70
CA GLN A 168 14.45 20.31 25.69
C GLN A 168 13.10 21.03 25.73
N ILE A 169 11.99 20.29 25.86
CA ILE A 169 10.65 20.87 25.98
C ILE A 169 10.56 21.76 27.23
N GLU A 170 11.00 21.26 28.38
CA GLU A 170 11.02 22.06 29.62
C GLU A 170 11.85 23.33 29.48
N GLN A 171 13.00 23.26 28.80
CA GLN A 171 13.85 24.43 28.57
C GLN A 171 13.17 25.46 27.66
N LEU A 172 12.48 25.01 26.61
CA LEU A 172 11.72 25.87 25.71
C LEU A 172 10.56 26.54 26.45
N GLU A 173 9.82 25.80 27.28
CA GLU A 173 8.74 26.33 28.13
C GLU A 173 9.26 27.39 29.10
N LYS A 174 10.35 27.10 29.82
CA LYS A 174 10.99 28.05 30.74
C LYS A 174 11.46 29.32 30.03
N ARG A 175 11.95 29.21 28.80
CA ARG A 175 12.32 30.39 27.98
C ARG A 175 11.09 31.19 27.60
N LEU A 176 10.01 30.51 27.21
CA LEU A 176 8.75 31.14 26.82
C LEU A 176 8.11 31.94 27.98
N GLN A 177 8.19 31.41 29.20
CA GLN A 177 7.70 32.07 30.43
C GLN A 177 8.51 33.31 30.84
N LYS A 178 9.78 33.40 30.43
CA LYS A 178 10.68 34.51 30.79
C LYS A 178 10.59 35.71 29.84
N LEU A 179 9.81 35.60 28.76
CA LEU A 179 9.63 36.68 27.78
C LEU A 179 8.69 37.77 28.30
N GLY A 180 9.07 39.03 28.06
CA GLY A 180 8.21 40.19 28.32
C GLY A 180 7.20 40.45 27.20
N GLU A 181 6.50 41.58 27.27
CA GLU A 181 5.46 41.96 26.31
C GLU A 181 5.97 42.88 25.17
N GLY A 182 7.29 42.95 24.97
CA GLY A 182 7.89 43.81 23.95
C GLY A 182 7.66 43.35 22.50
N PRO A 183 7.82 44.23 21.49
CA PRO A 183 7.72 43.87 20.07
C PRO A 183 8.76 42.83 19.61
N ASP A 184 9.98 42.90 20.15
CA ASP A 184 11.04 41.91 19.88
C ASP A 184 10.75 40.57 20.57
N ASP A 185 10.13 40.61 21.75
CA ASP A 185 9.68 39.43 22.47
C ASP A 185 8.56 38.70 21.71
N ASP A 186 7.72 39.40 20.95
CA ASP A 186 6.65 38.76 20.17
C ASP A 186 7.19 37.89 19.01
N ARG A 187 8.27 38.33 18.35
CA ARG A 187 8.95 37.54 17.33
C ARG A 187 9.61 36.30 17.94
N LEU A 188 10.29 36.47 19.07
CA LEU A 188 10.96 35.39 19.78
C LEU A 188 9.95 34.38 20.34
N ARG A 189 8.82 34.86 20.88
CA ARG A 189 7.68 34.03 21.32
C ARG A 189 7.18 33.14 20.19
N LYS A 190 6.89 33.69 19.01
CA LYS A 190 6.43 32.90 17.84
C LYS A 190 7.43 31.80 17.47
N SER A 191 8.72 32.12 17.44
CA SER A 191 9.77 31.14 17.13
C SER A 191 9.86 30.03 18.18
N LEU A 192 9.85 30.38 19.47
CA LEU A 192 9.88 29.40 20.57
C LEU A 192 8.62 28.55 20.63
N THR A 193 7.43 29.12 20.38
CA THR A 193 6.18 28.35 20.28
C THR A 193 6.26 27.32 19.14
N GLY A 194 6.80 27.71 17.98
CA GLY A 194 6.99 26.79 16.85
C GLY A 194 8.00 25.67 17.18
N ALA A 195 9.10 26.01 17.85
CA ALA A 195 10.10 25.04 18.31
C ALA A 195 9.51 24.07 19.34
N LEU A 196 8.71 24.58 20.28
CA LEU A 196 8.01 23.78 21.29
C LEU A 196 6.99 22.84 20.65
N ALA A 197 6.16 23.34 19.73
CA ALA A 197 5.20 22.51 19.01
C ALA A 197 5.89 21.36 18.26
N THR A 198 7.03 21.64 17.63
CA THR A 198 7.84 20.63 16.93
C THR A 198 8.41 19.61 17.92
N ALA A 199 8.97 20.06 19.06
CA ALA A 199 9.53 19.17 20.07
C ALA A 199 8.45 18.27 20.71
N THR A 200 7.27 18.82 21.01
CA THR A 200 6.14 18.05 21.55
C THR A 200 5.63 17.01 20.56
N LEU A 201 5.52 17.36 19.27
CA LEU A 201 5.13 16.41 18.23
C LEU A 201 6.13 15.26 18.10
N ARG A 202 7.44 15.56 18.17
CA ARG A 202 8.49 14.52 18.15
C ARG A 202 8.40 13.59 19.36
N LEU A 203 8.11 14.13 20.55
CA LEU A 203 7.92 13.33 21.76
C LEU A 203 6.68 12.43 21.68
N ASP A 204 5.56 12.95 21.16
CA ASP A 204 4.35 12.15 20.93
C ASP A 204 4.62 10.99 19.95
N ASN A 205 5.29 11.27 18.84
CA ASN A 205 5.69 10.25 17.88
C ASN A 205 6.62 9.19 18.49
N LEU A 206 7.55 9.60 19.36
CA LEU A 206 8.43 8.67 20.07
C LEU A 206 7.62 7.72 20.96
N ARG A 207 6.68 8.26 21.75
CA ARG A 207 5.82 7.46 22.63
C ARG A 207 4.92 6.51 21.86
N LYS A 208 4.36 6.96 20.73
CA LYS A 208 3.63 6.10 19.80
C LYS A 208 4.52 4.99 19.25
N ALA A 209 5.75 5.28 18.85
CA ALA A 209 6.69 4.27 18.38
C ALA A 209 7.02 3.23 19.47
N GLN A 210 7.15 3.65 20.74
CA GLN A 210 7.35 2.74 21.87
C GLN A 210 6.15 1.79 22.04
N GLY A 211 4.93 2.33 22.13
CA GLY A 211 3.73 1.50 22.28
C GLY A 211 3.50 0.55 21.11
N ASN A 212 3.79 0.99 19.88
CA ASN A 212 3.66 0.13 18.70
C ASN A 212 4.75 -0.95 18.63
N ALA A 213 5.97 -0.67 19.09
CA ALA A 213 7.02 -1.68 19.18
C ALA A 213 6.61 -2.82 20.13
N GLU A 214 6.11 -2.46 21.32
CA GLU A 214 5.60 -3.42 22.30
C GLU A 214 4.41 -4.21 21.76
N TYR A 215 3.45 -3.53 21.12
CA TYR A 215 2.31 -4.19 20.51
C TYR A 215 2.71 -5.18 19.41
N ILE A 216 3.61 -4.78 18.51
CA ILE A 216 4.09 -5.66 17.42
C ILE A 216 4.85 -6.86 18.00
N GLU A 217 5.65 -6.69 19.05
CA GLU A 217 6.35 -7.79 19.71
C GLU A 217 5.37 -8.84 20.25
N ILE A 218 4.34 -8.39 20.97
CA ILE A 218 3.27 -9.27 21.48
C ILE A 218 2.53 -9.96 20.34
N GLU A 219 2.26 -9.25 19.25
CA GLU A 219 1.59 -9.81 18.07
C GLU A 219 2.43 -10.87 17.37
N LEU A 220 3.74 -10.67 17.25
CA LEU A 220 4.67 -11.67 16.71
C LEU A 220 4.63 -12.94 17.56
N ASP A 221 4.72 -12.82 18.89
CA ASP A 221 4.62 -13.95 19.83
C ASP A 221 3.27 -14.67 19.71
N ARG A 222 2.18 -13.90 19.61
CA ARG A 222 0.82 -14.43 19.45
C ARG A 222 0.68 -15.23 18.16
N ILE A 223 1.23 -14.75 17.06
CA ILE A 223 1.20 -15.44 15.75
C ILE A 223 1.96 -16.76 15.83
N GLU A 224 3.16 -16.75 16.42
CA GLU A 224 3.97 -17.95 16.59
C GLU A 224 3.27 -19.02 17.43
N ALA A 225 2.68 -18.61 18.56
CA ALA A 225 1.92 -19.50 19.43
C ALA A 225 0.71 -20.10 18.69
N LYS A 226 -0.02 -19.29 17.92
CA LYS A 226 -1.16 -19.77 17.12
C LYS A 226 -0.74 -20.75 16.03
N ILE A 227 0.38 -20.51 15.34
CA ILE A 227 0.89 -21.44 14.32
C ILE A 227 1.29 -22.77 14.95
N LEU A 228 1.92 -22.72 16.12
CA LEU A 228 2.26 -23.93 16.88
C LEU A 228 0.99 -24.71 17.26
N ALA A 229 -0.01 -24.04 17.84
CA ALA A 229 -1.30 -24.66 18.16
C ALA A 229 -2.00 -25.25 16.92
N LEU A 230 -2.03 -24.54 15.79
CA LEU A 230 -2.60 -25.04 14.54
C LEU A 230 -1.85 -26.27 14.01
N SER A 231 -0.52 -26.31 14.17
CA SER A 231 0.27 -27.47 13.79
C SER A 231 -0.06 -28.70 14.64
N GLU A 232 -0.25 -28.52 15.95
CA GLU A 232 -0.67 -29.59 16.87
C GLU A 232 -2.09 -30.08 16.58
N MET A 233 -3.02 -29.16 16.30
CA MET A 233 -4.41 -29.48 15.98
C MET A 233 -4.57 -30.18 14.62
N SER A 234 -3.71 -29.85 13.64
CA SER A 234 -3.69 -30.51 12.33
C SER A 234 -3.29 -31.99 12.40
N VAL A 235 -2.49 -32.37 13.41
CA VAL A 235 -2.15 -33.78 13.69
C VAL A 235 -3.35 -34.53 14.28
N ASN A 236 -4.23 -33.84 15.01
CA ASN A 236 -5.36 -34.43 15.73
C ASN A 236 -6.64 -34.58 14.88
N ASN A 237 -6.54 -34.59 13.55
CA ASN A 237 -7.64 -34.84 12.61
C ASN A 237 -8.87 -33.91 12.75
N GLN A 238 -8.68 -32.60 12.56
CA GLN A 238 -9.79 -31.64 12.47
C GLN A 238 -10.20 -31.32 11.02
N SER A 239 -11.48 -30.98 10.84
CA SER A 239 -12.09 -30.73 9.53
C SER A 239 -11.39 -29.59 8.77
N PRO A 240 -11.29 -29.68 7.44
CA PRO A 240 -10.54 -28.71 6.68
C PRO A 240 -11.03 -27.26 6.81
N ASP A 241 -12.32 -27.05 7.03
CA ASP A 241 -12.95 -25.73 7.15
C ASP A 241 -12.58 -24.99 8.44
N PHE A 242 -12.27 -25.73 9.51
CA PHE A 242 -11.88 -25.13 10.79
C PHE A 242 -10.50 -24.48 10.72
N ILE A 243 -9.55 -25.11 10.02
CA ILE A 243 -8.20 -24.55 9.86
C ILE A 243 -8.22 -23.30 8.96
N THR A 244 -9.01 -23.32 7.87
CA THR A 244 -9.15 -22.17 6.97
C THR A 244 -9.72 -20.95 7.72
N SER A 245 -10.80 -21.13 8.47
CA SER A 245 -11.40 -20.03 9.24
C SER A 245 -10.48 -19.47 10.33
N GLN A 246 -9.61 -20.31 10.91
CA GLN A 246 -8.60 -19.84 11.87
C GLN A 246 -7.44 -19.09 11.20
N VAL A 247 -7.01 -19.51 10.02
CA VAL A 247 -6.02 -18.78 9.21
C VAL A 247 -6.58 -17.42 8.78
N ASP A 248 -7.84 -17.36 8.35
CA ASP A 248 -8.52 -16.11 8.01
C ASP A 248 -8.67 -15.19 9.22
N ALA A 249 -8.98 -15.71 10.41
CA ALA A 249 -9.05 -14.94 11.65
C ALA A 249 -7.68 -14.39 12.06
N VAL A 250 -6.60 -15.15 11.84
CA VAL A 250 -5.22 -14.67 12.03
C VAL A 250 -4.90 -13.58 11.02
N ALA A 251 -5.18 -13.79 9.73
CA ALA A 251 -4.95 -12.80 8.69
C ALA A 251 -5.79 -11.51 8.88
N ALA A 252 -7.01 -11.60 9.41
CA ALA A 252 -7.89 -10.47 9.69
C ALA A 252 -7.40 -9.62 10.87
N GLY A 253 -6.97 -10.25 11.97
CA GLY A 253 -6.37 -9.54 13.11
C GLY A 253 -5.06 -8.82 12.75
N MET A 254 -4.41 -9.24 11.65
CA MET A 254 -3.15 -8.67 11.18
C MET A 254 -3.33 -7.47 10.25
N ALA A 255 -4.50 -7.28 9.63
CA ALA A 255 -4.81 -6.09 8.84
C ALA A 255 -4.88 -4.82 9.71
N GLU A 256 -5.33 -4.96 10.95
CA GLU A 256 -5.36 -3.89 11.94
C GLU A 256 -3.94 -3.47 12.36
N THR A 257 -3.05 -4.45 12.57
CA THR A 257 -1.62 -4.20 12.82
C THR A 257 -0.92 -3.60 11.60
N GLU A 258 -1.26 -4.05 10.39
CA GLU A 258 -0.74 -3.48 9.14
C GLU A 258 -1.16 -2.00 8.96
N SER A 259 -2.39 -1.66 9.33
CA SER A 259 -2.86 -0.27 9.31
C SER A 259 -2.06 0.60 10.28
N ALA A 260 -1.80 0.10 11.50
CA ALA A 260 -0.96 0.79 12.49
C ALA A 260 0.49 0.98 11.98
N ILE A 261 1.05 -0.03 11.31
CA ILE A 261 2.38 0.05 10.68
C ILE A 261 2.39 1.08 9.54
N LYS A 262 1.34 1.13 8.71
CA LYS A 262 1.23 2.09 7.59
C LYS A 262 1.19 3.53 8.11
N GLU A 263 0.48 3.77 9.20
CA GLU A 263 0.45 5.06 9.89
C GLU A 263 1.83 5.44 10.42
N LEU A 264 2.58 4.50 11.01
CA LEU A 264 3.94 4.77 11.49
C LEU A 264 4.98 4.95 10.38
N ASN A 265 4.89 4.19 9.29
CA ASN A 265 5.78 4.35 8.14
C ASN A 265 5.61 5.71 7.46
N TYR A 266 4.38 6.26 7.47
CA TYR A 266 4.13 7.63 7.02
C TYR A 266 4.80 8.67 7.92
N ILE A 267 4.85 8.42 9.23
CA ILE A 267 5.42 9.34 10.23
C ILE A 267 6.95 9.23 10.31
N THR A 268 7.50 8.02 10.17
CA THR A 268 8.94 7.73 10.31
C THR A 268 9.69 7.74 8.99
N GLY A 269 8.99 7.77 7.84
CA GLY A 269 9.59 7.72 6.51
C GLY A 269 10.11 6.33 6.10
N LEU A 270 9.74 5.28 6.83
CA LEU A 270 10.22 3.90 6.63
C LEU A 270 9.47 3.10 5.55
N GLY A 271 8.51 3.69 4.84
CA GLY A 271 7.62 2.95 3.93
C GLY A 271 8.02 2.93 2.46
N GLU A 272 8.60 1.84 1.99
CA GLU A 272 8.35 1.38 0.61
C GLU A 272 6.96 0.73 0.55
N THR A 273 6.15 1.16 -0.42
CA THR A 273 4.81 0.66 -0.71
C THR A 273 4.86 -0.79 -1.19
N LEU A 274 4.41 -1.73 -0.37
CA LEU A 274 4.34 -3.15 -0.68
C LEU A 274 2.88 -3.61 -0.56
N GLU A 275 2.15 -3.59 -1.68
CA GLU A 275 0.69 -3.77 -1.72
C GLU A 275 0.20 -5.22 -1.91
N GLU A 276 1.05 -6.20 -2.26
CA GLU A 276 0.58 -7.57 -2.53
C GLU A 276 1.51 -8.67 -1.98
N ALA A 277 0.92 -9.77 -1.48
CA ALA A 277 1.63 -10.88 -0.86
C ALA A 277 2.21 -11.86 -1.90
N PRO A 278 3.54 -12.07 -1.97
CA PRO A 278 4.16 -13.09 -2.80
C PRO A 278 3.89 -14.52 -2.29
N SER A 279 4.09 -15.51 -3.16
CA SER A 279 4.18 -16.92 -2.75
C SER A 279 5.51 -17.20 -2.04
N ILE A 280 5.45 -17.68 -0.79
CA ILE A 280 6.61 -17.82 0.12
C ILE A 280 6.87 -19.30 0.46
N LEU A 281 5.83 -20.11 0.53
CA LEU A 281 5.90 -21.52 0.91
C LEU A 281 6.46 -22.43 -0.17
N SER A 282 6.11 -22.20 -1.44
CA SER A 282 6.50 -23.06 -2.56
C SER A 282 7.95 -22.86 -3.04
N ARG A 283 8.75 -22.09 -2.29
CA ARG A 283 9.99 -21.48 -2.77
C ARG A 283 11.21 -21.93 -1.96
N GLU A 284 12.31 -22.27 -2.62
CA GLU A 284 13.63 -22.38 -1.96
C GLU A 284 14.20 -20.98 -1.75
N LEU A 285 14.43 -20.61 -0.48
CA LEU A 285 15.09 -19.35 -0.11
C LEU A 285 16.62 -19.61 -0.06
N ALA A 286 17.42 -18.71 -0.63
CA ALA A 286 18.87 -18.82 -0.67
C ALA A 286 19.58 -18.50 0.67
#